data_AF-A0A3A4VD51-F1
#
_entry.id   AF-A0A3A4VD51-F1
#
_cell.length_a   1.000
_cell.length_b   1.000
_cell.length_c   1.000
_cell.angle_alpha   90.00
_cell.angle_beta   90.00
_cell.angle_gamma   90.00
#
_symmetry.space_group_name_H-M   'P 1'
#
loop_
_entity.id
_entity.type
_entity.pdbx_description
1 polymer ?
#
loop_
_entity_poly.entity_id
_entity_poly.type
_entity_poly.pdbx_seq_one_letter_code
_entity_poly.pdbx_strand_id
1 'polypeptide(L)'
;MFDKLKQLNELRKMKNAIQAESVEVEKNGVRIKINGSLNIEDISISPEAMDDSLPKTIKQCFNDAVGKMQMILAQKFSGMMG
;
A
#
# COMPACT_ATOMS: atom_id res chain seq x y z
N MET A 1 -34.17 3.29 -6.35
CA MET A 1 -33.58 3.04 -5.01
C MET A 1 -32.73 1.77 -5.00
N PHE A 2 -33.17 0.68 -5.64
CA PHE A 2 -32.41 -0.55 -5.79
C PHE A 2 -31.03 -0.38 -6.48
N ASP A 3 -30.94 0.44 -7.53
CA ASP A 3 -29.65 0.69 -8.22
C ASP A 3 -28.65 1.45 -7.36
N LYS A 4 -29.12 2.38 -6.52
CA LYS A 4 -28.27 3.09 -5.55
C LYS A 4 -27.74 2.15 -4.47
N LEU A 5 -28.55 1.18 -4.04
CA LEU A 5 -28.13 0.14 -3.08
C LEU A 5 -27.11 -0.82 -3.68
N LYS A 6 -27.27 -1.21 -4.94
CA LYS A 6 -26.28 -2.01 -5.68
C LYS A 6 -24.94 -1.26 -5.80
N GLN A 7 -24.96 0.00 -6.23
CA GLN A 7 -23.77 0.86 -6.33
C GLN A 7 -23.05 1.02 -4.98
N LEU A 8 -23.79 1.22 -3.88
CA LEU A 8 -23.21 1.28 -2.53
C LEU A 8 -22.51 -0.02 -2.13
N ASN A 9 -23.08 -1.17 -2.49
CA ASN A 9 -22.51 -2.46 -2.16
C ASN A 9 -21.24 -2.75 -2.98
N GLU A 10 -21.21 -2.35 -4.25
CA GLU A 10 -20.03 -2.44 -5.11
C GLU A 10 -18.90 -1.53 -4.60
N LEU A 11 -19.21 -0.29 -4.24
CA LEU A 11 -18.25 0.63 -3.62
C LEU A 11 -17.68 0.08 -2.31
N ARG A 12 -18.50 -0.57 -1.48
CA ARG A 12 -18.04 -1.24 -0.26
C ARG A 12 -17.11 -2.41 -0.55
N LYS A 13 -17.47 -3.27 -1.52
CA LYS A 13 -16.62 -4.39 -1.95
C LYS A 13 -15.28 -3.90 -2.48
N MET A 14 -15.28 -2.84 -3.30
CA MET A 14 -14.06 -2.20 -3.79
C MET A 14 -13.20 -1.69 -2.63
N LYS A 15 -13.80 -0.94 -1.69
CA LYS A 15 -13.07 -0.40 -0.55
C LYS A 15 -12.42 -1.52 0.28
N ASN A 16 -13.15 -2.59 0.55
CA ASN A 16 -12.64 -3.72 1.33
C ASN A 16 -11.51 -4.45 0.58
N ALA A 17 -11.66 -4.65 -0.72
CA ALA A 17 -10.63 -5.26 -1.56
C ALA A 17 -9.34 -4.42 -1.59
N ILE A 18 -9.47 -3.09 -1.69
CA ILE A 18 -8.35 -2.15 -1.63
C ILE A 18 -7.67 -2.21 -0.26
N GLN A 19 -8.44 -2.19 0.83
CA GLN A 19 -7.88 -2.23 2.18
C GLN A 19 -7.14 -3.53 2.52
N ALA A 20 -7.55 -4.65 1.92
CA ALA A 20 -6.90 -5.95 2.10
C ALA A 20 -5.56 -6.06 1.36
N GLU A 21 -5.27 -5.17 0.40
CA GLU A 21 -3.97 -5.15 -0.26
C GLU A 21 -2.89 -4.69 0.71
N SER A 22 -1.75 -5.38 0.68
CA SER A 22 -0.56 -4.96 1.40
C SER A 22 0.67 -5.10 0.51
N VAL A 23 1.58 -4.14 0.59
CA VAL A 23 2.86 -4.15 -0.10
C VAL A 23 3.96 -4.05 0.94
N GLU A 24 4.98 -4.87 0.76
CA GLU A 24 6.18 -4.88 1.57
C GLU A 24 7.38 -4.50 0.70
N VAL A 25 8.20 -3.58 1.21
CA VAL A 25 9.45 -3.15 0.56
C VAL A 25 10.56 -3.20 1.57
N GLU A 26 11.66 -3.85 1.20
CA GLU A 26 12.88 -3.94 1.99
C GLU A 26 14.06 -3.33 1.23
N LYS A 27 14.84 -2.48 1.89
CA LYS A 27 16.03 -1.83 1.34
C LYS A 27 17.01 -1.52 2.46
N ASN A 28 18.27 -1.88 2.28
CA ASN A 28 19.36 -1.61 3.22
C ASN A 28 18.98 -1.90 4.69
N GLY A 29 18.35 -3.06 4.95
CA GLY A 29 17.92 -3.46 6.30
C GLY A 29 16.71 -2.73 6.88
N VAL A 30 16.04 -1.87 6.10
CA VAL A 30 14.75 -1.26 6.46
C VAL A 30 13.64 -1.92 5.66
N ARG A 31 12.68 -2.50 6.35
CA ARG A 31 11.47 -3.11 5.81
C ARG A 31 10.26 -2.29 6.22
N ILE A 32 9.43 -1.92 5.25
CA ILE A 32 8.17 -1.20 5.46
C ILE A 32 7.04 -1.96 4.79
N LYS A 33 6.00 -2.24 5.56
CA LYS A 33 4.74 -2.81 5.07
C LYS A 33 3.67 -1.73 5.10
N ILE A 34 3.01 -1.50 3.96
CA ILE A 34 1.86 -0.58 3.87
C ILE A 34 0.62 -1.32 3.35
N ASN A 35 -0.56 -0.84 3.72
CA ASN A 35 -1.83 -1.32 3.18
C ASN A 35 -2.36 -0.44 2.04
N GLY A 36 -3.42 -0.89 1.37
CA GLY A 36 -4.02 -0.16 0.25
C GLY A 36 -4.73 1.14 0.61
N SER A 37 -4.79 1.51 1.90
CA SER A 37 -5.13 2.88 2.34
C SER A 37 -3.90 3.78 2.48
N LEU A 38 -2.72 3.30 2.03
CA LEU A 38 -1.42 3.97 2.16
C LEU A 38 -1.00 4.20 3.62
N ASN A 39 -1.54 3.41 4.55
CA ASN A 39 -1.11 3.43 5.95
C ASN A 39 -0.01 2.40 6.17
N ILE A 40 0.94 2.74 7.04
CA ILE A 40 2.01 1.83 7.46
C ILE A 40 1.40 0.82 8.44
N GLU A 41 1.58 -0.47 8.14
CA GLU A 41 1.21 -1.56 9.04
C GLU A 41 2.38 -1.99 9.91
N ASP A 42 3.59 -2.01 9.36
CA ASP A 42 4.79 -2.46 10.06
C ASP A 42 6.04 -1.74 9.53
N ILE A 43 6.99 -1.51 10.43
CA ILE A 43 8.34 -1.05 10.11
C ILE A 43 9.32 -1.91 10.91
N SER A 44 10.21 -2.60 10.21
CA SER A 44 11.31 -3.35 10.81
C SER A 44 12.64 -2.78 10.34
N ILE A 45 13.55 -2.54 11.28
CA ILE A 45 14.88 -1.97 11.03
C ILE A 45 15.91 -2.91 11.63
N SER A 46 16.77 -3.46 10.78
CA SER A 46 17.90 -4.26 11.21
C SER A 46 18.91 -3.41 11.98
N PRO A 47 19.57 -3.93 13.03
CA PRO A 47 20.56 -3.17 13.81
C PRO A 47 21.69 -2.59 12.95
N GLU A 48 22.08 -3.30 11.88
CA GLU A 48 23.11 -2.90 10.92
C GLU A 48 22.71 -1.68 10.08
N ALA A 49 21.41 -1.36 10.00
CA ALA A 49 20.86 -0.22 9.27
C ALA A 49 20.68 1.02 10.13
N MET A 50 20.99 0.97 11.43
CA MET A 50 20.88 2.11 12.35
C MET A 50 22.10 3.04 12.23
N ASP A 51 22.21 3.70 11.08
CA ASP A 51 23.24 4.69 10.79
C ASP A 51 22.64 6.04 10.36
N ASP A 52 23.49 7.01 10.05
CA ASP A 52 23.07 8.35 9.60
C ASP A 52 22.27 8.34 8.28
N SER A 53 22.30 7.24 7.53
CA SER A 53 21.55 7.06 6.29
C SER A 53 20.12 6.56 6.52
N LEU A 54 19.80 6.07 7.72
CA LEU A 54 18.50 5.49 8.07
C LEU A 54 17.30 6.37 7.66
N PRO A 55 17.26 7.69 7.94
CA PRO A 55 16.12 8.53 7.54
C PRO A 55 15.91 8.58 6.03
N LYS A 56 17.00 8.58 5.25
CA LYS A 56 16.96 8.55 3.79
C LYS A 56 16.45 7.20 3.29
N THR A 57 16.93 6.12 3.90
CA THR A 57 16.50 4.75 3.56
C THR A 57 15.02 4.54 3.85
N ILE A 58 14.52 4.97 5.02
CA ILE A 58 13.08 4.92 5.37
C ILE A 58 12.24 5.68 4.33
N LYS A 59 12.64 6.93 4.01
CA LYS A 59 11.93 7.73 3.01
C LYS A 59 11.87 7.03 1.64
N GLN A 60 12.98 6.42 1.21
CA GLN A 60 13.03 5.67 -0.04
C GLN A 60 12.14 4.43 0.01
N CYS A 61 12.24 3.60 1.05
CA CYS A 61 11.38 2.42 1.22
C CYS A 61 9.90 2.77 1.20
N PHE A 62 9.52 3.84 1.91
CA PHE A 62 8.13 4.27 1.97
C PHE A 62 7.63 4.76 0.61
N ASN A 63 8.39 5.61 -0.08
CA ASN A 63 8.03 6.09 -1.41
C ASN A 63 7.95 4.94 -2.43
N ASP A 64 8.89 3.99 -2.37
CA ASP A 64 8.91 2.81 -3.23
C ASP A 64 7.67 1.93 -2.94
N ALA A 65 7.29 1.75 -1.68
CA ALA A 65 6.09 1.03 -1.27
C ALA A 65 4.81 1.71 -1.77
N VAL A 66 4.70 3.04 -1.61
CA VAL A 66 3.57 3.84 -2.11
C VAL A 66 3.46 3.73 -3.63
N GLY A 67 4.57 3.85 -4.36
CA GLY A 67 4.58 3.71 -5.82
C GLY A 67 4.10 2.34 -6.28
N LYS A 68 4.57 1.26 -5.64
CA LYS A 68 4.09 -0.11 -5.91
C LYS A 68 2.60 -0.26 -5.61
N MET A 69 2.12 0.27 -4.49
CA MET A 69 0.71 0.23 -4.14
C MET A 69 -0.14 1.00 -5.17
N GLN A 70 0.29 2.18 -5.60
CA GLN A 70 -0.41 2.95 -6.65
C GLN A 70 -0.52 2.16 -7.96
N MET A 71 0.53 1.43 -8.36
CA MET A 71 0.48 0.56 -9.54
C MET A 71 -0.53 -0.58 -9.37
N ILE A 72 -0.56 -1.25 -8.21
CA ILE A 72 -1.52 -2.32 -7.90
C ILE A 72 -2.96 -1.78 -7.94
N LEU A 73 -3.19 -0.63 -7.30
CA LEU A 73 -4.49 0.03 -7.31
C LEU A 73 -4.90 0.38 -8.75
N ALA A 74 -4.03 1.00 -9.53
CA ALA A 74 -4.31 1.35 -10.93
C ALA A 74 -4.68 0.12 -11.76
N GLN A 75 -3.92 -0.98 -11.64
CA GLN A 75 -4.23 -2.24 -12.34
C GLN A 75 -5.62 -2.79 -11.95
N LYS A 76 -5.96 -2.74 -10.66
CA LYS A 76 -7.28 -3.19 -10.18
C LYS A 76 -8.41 -2.28 -10.67
N PHE A 77 -8.23 -0.96 -10.66
CA PHE A 77 -9.23 -0.04 -11.19
C PHE A 77 -9.42 -0.23 -12.70
N SER A 78 -8.35 -0.42 -13.47
CA SER A 78 -8.45 -0.70 -14.91
C SER A 78 -9.17 -2.02 -15.20
N GLY A 79 -8.91 -3.07 -14.42
CA GLY A 79 -9.61 -4.36 -14.56
C GLY A 79 -11.06 -4.36 -14.07
N MET A 80 -11.51 -3.30 -13.38
CA MET A 80 -12.90 -3.11 -12.97
C MET A 80 -13.70 -2.19 -13.90
N MET A 81 -13.00 -1.37 -14.71
CA MET A 81 -13.60 -0.44 -15.69
C MET A 81 -13.70 -1.03 -17.11
N GLY A 82 -13.02 -2.16 -17.37
CA GLY A 82 -13.14 -2.95 -18.60
C GLY A 82 -13.96 -4.20 -18.37
#